data_AF-A0A1U7HP43-F1
#
_entry.id   AF-A0A1U7HP43-F1
#
_cell.length_a   1.000
_cell.length_b   1.000
_cell.length_c   1.000
_cell.angle_alpha   90.00
_cell.angle_beta   90.00
_cell.angle_gamma   90.00
#
_symmetry.space_group_name_H-M   'P 1'
#
loop_
_entity.id
_entity.type
_entity.pdbx_description
1 polymer ?
#
loop_
_entity_poly.entity_id
_entity_poly.type
_entity_poly.pdbx_seq_one_letter_code
_entity_poly.pdbx_strand_id
1 'polypeptide(L)'
;MTLFVAFPILVIALILSARGSQRSQLVWLGMVNYTLYNFAFHLFGTAYNRFFLIYVGLFTLSIFALIFGLVGLDVKEISQKFRAKTPVKSISTYMLFVAITLGSFWILQSLNFVLTGQVPEIIITVDGYTNIIAALDLSMVVSVFALGGIWLWQRLPWGYVLGAIANIKGATYTLALTAATISANQAGVGDTMLIPVWAFLSLGSLISSLLLLGNMNPTTS
;
A
#
# COMPACT_ATOMS: atom_id res chain seq x y z
N MET A 1 10.61 -23.00 -3.73
CA MET A 1 10.56 -21.69 -4.40
C MET A 1 10.34 -20.54 -3.42
N THR A 2 9.51 -20.69 -2.40
CA THR A 2 9.15 -19.59 -1.49
C THR A 2 10.02 -19.46 -0.25
N LEU A 3 10.72 -20.50 0.20
CA LEU A 3 11.86 -20.31 1.12
C LEU A 3 12.97 -19.48 0.45
N PHE A 4 13.18 -19.70 -0.86
CA PHE A 4 14.11 -18.93 -1.70
C PHE A 4 13.65 -17.49 -1.96
N VAL A 5 12.43 -17.10 -1.59
CA VAL A 5 11.93 -15.71 -1.70
C VAL A 5 11.82 -15.08 -0.32
N ALA A 6 11.30 -15.82 0.67
CA ALA A 6 11.20 -15.39 2.07
C ALA A 6 12.58 -15.08 2.68
N PHE A 7 13.55 -15.95 2.44
CA PHE A 7 14.90 -15.82 2.99
C PHE A 7 15.66 -14.60 2.43
N PRO A 8 15.73 -14.35 1.10
CA PRO A 8 16.37 -13.14 0.61
C PRO A 8 15.59 -11.89 1.00
N ILE A 9 14.25 -11.90 1.10
CA ILE A 9 13.51 -10.74 1.61
C ILE A 9 13.92 -10.42 3.05
N LEU A 10 14.10 -11.44 3.90
CA LEU A 10 14.62 -11.32 5.28
C LEU A 10 16.04 -10.77 5.33
N VAL A 11 16.93 -11.32 4.50
CA VAL A 11 18.33 -10.93 4.45
C VAL A 11 18.47 -9.53 3.88
N ILE A 12 17.71 -9.19 2.84
CA ILE A 12 17.66 -7.84 2.25
C ILE A 12 17.09 -6.83 3.25
N ALA A 13 16.04 -7.20 4.01
CA ALA A 13 15.50 -6.40 5.10
C ALA A 13 16.54 -6.06 6.17
N LEU A 14 17.29 -7.07 6.62
CA LEU A 14 18.33 -6.92 7.62
C LEU A 14 19.50 -6.08 7.09
N ILE A 15 19.97 -6.36 5.87
CA ILE A 15 21.10 -5.65 5.25
C ILE A 15 20.75 -4.18 4.97
N LEU A 16 19.53 -3.88 4.54
CA LEU A 16 19.10 -2.50 4.27
C LEU A 16 18.81 -1.73 5.56
N SER A 17 18.28 -2.39 6.59
CA SER A 17 18.20 -1.81 7.95
C SER A 17 19.58 -1.36 8.42
N ALA A 18 20.63 -2.14 8.15
CA ALA A 18 22.01 -1.82 8.49
C ALA A 18 22.66 -0.71 7.63
N ARG A 19 22.06 -0.29 6.50
CA ARG A 19 22.68 0.65 5.55
C ARG A 19 22.38 2.14 5.79
N GLY A 20 21.72 2.51 6.89
CA GLY A 20 21.68 3.89 7.43
C GLY A 20 20.95 4.97 6.61
N SER A 21 20.62 4.73 5.34
CA SER A 21 19.89 5.71 4.51
C SER A 21 18.39 5.68 4.80
N GLN A 22 17.90 6.73 5.46
CA GLN A 22 16.48 6.90 5.82
C GLN A 22 15.56 6.91 4.59
N ARG A 23 16.03 7.39 3.42
CA ARG A 23 15.28 7.30 2.15
C ARG A 23 15.04 5.84 1.77
N SER A 24 16.11 5.04 1.79
CA SER A 24 16.06 3.64 1.43
C SER A 24 15.21 2.83 2.40
N GLN A 25 15.21 3.18 3.69
CA GLN A 25 14.33 2.57 4.69
C GLN A 25 12.85 2.86 4.43
N LEU A 26 12.47 4.10 4.08
CA LEU A 26 11.07 4.44 3.74
C LEU A 26 10.59 3.70 2.48
N VAL A 27 11.44 3.63 1.45
CA VAL A 27 11.15 2.86 0.22
C VAL A 27 10.98 1.38 0.55
N TRP A 28 11.89 0.81 1.34
CA TRP A 28 11.83 -0.58 1.76
C TRP A 28 10.54 -0.88 2.54
N LEU A 29 10.16 -0.04 3.51
CA LEU A 29 8.91 -0.20 4.26
C LEU A 29 7.67 -0.10 3.35
N GLY A 30 7.67 0.79 2.37
CA GLY A 30 6.64 0.86 1.33
C GLY A 30 6.49 -0.45 0.56
N MET A 31 7.61 -1.06 0.17
CA MET A 31 7.63 -2.34 -0.54
C MET A 31 7.19 -3.51 0.35
N VAL A 32 7.64 -3.57 1.61
CA VAL A 32 7.18 -4.61 2.56
C VAL A 32 5.67 -4.48 2.80
N ASN A 33 5.14 -3.26 2.88
CA ASN A 33 3.70 -3.03 3.01
C ASN A 33 2.91 -3.49 1.76
N TYR A 34 3.46 -3.30 0.57
CA TYR A 34 2.89 -3.87 -0.66
C TYR A 34 2.90 -5.41 -0.63
N THR A 35 4.02 -6.01 -0.23
CA THR A 35 4.17 -7.45 -0.10
C THR A 35 3.20 -8.04 0.93
N LEU A 36 3.02 -7.38 2.07
CA LEU A 36 2.05 -7.76 3.09
C LEU A 36 0.63 -7.82 2.52
N TYR A 37 0.20 -6.76 1.82
CA TYR A 37 -1.13 -6.71 1.20
C TYR A 37 -1.32 -7.85 0.20
N ASN A 38 -0.31 -8.11 -0.63
CA ASN A 38 -0.38 -9.14 -1.66
C ASN A 38 -0.49 -10.55 -1.04
N PHE A 39 0.29 -10.85 -0.02
CA PHE A 39 0.21 -12.14 0.67
C PHE A 39 -1.02 -12.27 1.55
N ALA A 40 -1.56 -11.18 2.11
CA ALA A 40 -2.84 -11.21 2.80
C ALA A 40 -3.97 -11.58 1.82
N PHE A 41 -3.98 -10.98 0.63
CA PHE A 41 -4.94 -11.32 -0.42
C PHE A 41 -4.84 -12.79 -0.80
N HIS A 42 -3.64 -13.33 -0.99
CA HIS A 42 -3.47 -14.76 -1.30
C HIS A 42 -3.85 -15.66 -0.12
N LEU A 43 -3.47 -15.30 1.10
CA LEU A 43 -3.71 -16.11 2.29
C LEU A 43 -5.20 -16.26 2.60
N PHE A 44 -5.96 -15.16 2.51
CA PHE A 44 -7.38 -15.15 2.85
C PHE A 44 -8.28 -15.41 1.64
N GLY A 45 -7.84 -15.04 0.43
CA GLY A 45 -8.69 -15.02 -0.77
C GLY A 45 -8.45 -16.11 -1.79
N THR A 46 -7.43 -16.95 -1.62
CA THR A 46 -7.28 -18.13 -2.47
C THR A 46 -7.76 -19.39 -1.77
N ALA A 47 -8.33 -20.32 -2.53
CA ALA A 47 -8.70 -21.63 -2.03
C ALA A 47 -7.48 -22.37 -1.45
N TYR A 48 -7.72 -23.21 -0.45
CA TYR A 48 -6.67 -23.92 0.28
C TYR A 48 -5.76 -24.69 -0.69
N ASN A 49 -4.47 -24.31 -0.73
CA ASN A 49 -3.51 -24.86 -1.67
C ASN A 49 -2.24 -25.35 -0.96
N ARG A 50 -1.40 -26.08 -1.69
CA ARG A 50 -0.11 -26.60 -1.18
C ARG A 50 0.87 -25.50 -0.75
N PHE A 51 0.62 -24.25 -1.15
CA PHE A 51 1.42 -23.07 -0.82
C PHE A 51 0.84 -22.28 0.37
N PHE A 52 -0.20 -22.77 1.04
CA PHE A 52 -0.85 -22.07 2.14
C PHE A 52 0.14 -21.70 3.28
N LEU A 53 0.91 -22.67 3.77
CA LEU A 53 1.90 -22.46 4.84
C LEU A 53 2.97 -21.43 4.47
N ILE A 54 3.25 -21.31 3.19
CA ILE A 54 4.20 -20.34 2.65
C ILE A 54 3.61 -18.93 2.69
N TYR A 55 2.34 -18.76 2.30
CA TYR A 55 1.66 -17.47 2.40
C TYR A 55 1.56 -17.01 3.84
N VAL A 56 1.28 -17.94 4.78
CA VAL A 56 1.31 -17.67 6.22
C VAL A 56 2.69 -17.15 6.65
N GLY A 57 3.75 -17.88 6.32
CA GLY A 57 5.11 -17.49 6.71
C GLY A 57 5.51 -16.12 6.16
N LEU A 58 5.20 -15.85 4.89
CA LEU A 58 5.51 -14.57 4.25
C LEU A 58 4.68 -13.42 4.81
N PHE A 59 3.39 -13.64 5.06
CA PHE A 59 2.50 -12.66 5.67
C PHE A 59 2.99 -12.29 7.08
N THR A 60 3.22 -13.29 7.95
CA THR A 60 3.75 -13.08 9.30
C THR A 60 5.09 -12.36 9.27
N LEU A 61 5.97 -12.72 8.32
CA LEU A 61 7.26 -12.10 8.18
C LEU A 61 7.19 -10.64 7.74
N SER A 62 6.31 -10.32 6.78
CA SER A 62 6.08 -8.93 6.37
C SER A 62 5.53 -8.08 7.51
N ILE A 63 4.67 -8.64 8.38
CA ILE A 63 4.21 -7.97 9.60
C ILE A 63 5.38 -7.64 10.51
N PHE A 64 6.21 -8.64 10.86
CA PHE A 64 7.34 -8.40 11.76
C PHE A 64 8.35 -7.42 11.16
N ALA A 65 8.65 -7.53 9.87
CA ALA A 65 9.53 -6.59 9.17
C ALA A 65 8.99 -5.15 9.22
N LEU A 66 7.69 -4.95 9.03
CA LEU A 66 7.06 -3.64 9.19
C LEU A 66 7.14 -3.14 10.63
N ILE A 67 6.82 -3.98 11.62
CA ILE A 67 6.85 -3.58 13.03
C ILE A 67 8.27 -3.19 13.44
N PHE A 68 9.26 -4.05 13.22
CA PHE A 68 10.64 -3.76 13.58
C PHE A 68 11.21 -2.58 12.81
N GLY A 69 10.87 -2.44 11.53
CA GLY A 69 11.28 -1.29 10.74
C GLY A 69 10.65 0.02 11.22
N LEU A 70 9.37 0.01 11.60
CA LEU A 70 8.67 1.19 12.13
C LEU A 70 9.14 1.57 13.54
N VAL A 71 9.42 0.59 14.40
CA VAL A 71 9.93 0.82 15.77
C VAL A 71 11.39 1.30 15.75
N GLY A 72 12.19 0.81 14.81
CA GLY A 72 13.59 1.23 14.63
C GLY A 72 13.77 2.59 13.93
N LEU A 73 12.69 3.21 13.46
CA LEU A 73 12.74 4.52 12.80
C LEU A 73 12.75 5.66 13.82
N ASP A 74 13.74 6.55 13.72
CA ASP A 74 13.64 7.86 14.34
C ASP A 74 12.75 8.77 13.48
N VAL A 75 11.44 8.68 13.75
CA VAL A 75 10.40 9.44 13.05
C VAL A 75 10.62 10.95 13.17
N LYS A 76 11.17 11.43 14.30
CA LYS A 76 11.41 12.86 14.53
C LYS A 76 12.57 13.34 13.68
N GLU A 77 13.68 12.60 13.67
CA GLU A 77 14.85 12.92 12.85
C GLU A 77 14.48 12.95 11.37
N ILE A 78 13.70 11.97 10.91
CA ILE A 78 13.22 11.91 9.52
C ILE A 78 12.34 13.10 9.19
N SER A 79 11.38 13.44 10.06
CA SER A 79 10.50 14.60 9.87
C SER A 79 11.28 15.91 9.76
N GLN A 80 12.38 16.06 10.50
CA GLN A 80 13.22 17.27 10.48
C GLN A 80 14.03 17.41 9.19
N LYS A 81 14.29 16.31 8.48
CA LYS A 81 15.00 16.34 7.18
C LYS A 81 14.11 16.76 6.02
N PHE A 82 12.79 16.78 6.18
CA PHE A 82 11.89 17.32 5.17
C PHE A 82 11.96 18.85 5.16
N ARG A 83 12.16 19.44 4.00
CA ARG A 83 12.15 20.90 3.84
C ARG A 83 10.81 21.50 4.27
N ALA A 84 10.83 22.70 4.86
CA ALA A 84 9.62 23.44 5.22
C ALA A 84 8.68 23.68 4.01
N LYS A 85 9.28 23.83 2.80
CA LYS A 85 8.61 23.99 1.51
C LYS A 85 7.95 22.72 0.95
N THR A 86 8.07 21.57 1.63
CA THR A 86 7.40 20.33 1.20
C THR A 86 5.91 20.59 1.02
N PRO A 87 5.30 20.22 -0.14
CA PRO A 87 3.90 20.53 -0.46
C PRO A 87 2.93 19.61 0.29
N VAL A 88 3.00 19.61 1.62
CA VAL A 88 2.25 18.70 2.51
C VAL A 88 0.74 18.78 2.28
N LYS A 89 0.20 19.96 1.99
CA LYS A 89 -1.24 20.15 1.75
C LYS A 89 -1.68 19.43 0.46
N SER A 90 -0.94 19.57 -0.64
CA SER A 90 -1.29 18.91 -1.90
C SER A 90 -1.26 17.39 -1.78
N ILE A 91 -0.21 16.86 -1.13
CA ILE A 91 -0.06 15.41 -0.92
C ILE A 91 -1.15 14.89 0.02
N SER A 92 -1.46 15.63 1.08
CA SER A 92 -2.51 15.25 2.03
C SER A 92 -3.89 15.29 1.39
N THR A 93 -4.19 16.31 0.57
CA THR A 93 -5.44 16.37 -0.20
C THR A 93 -5.59 15.16 -1.11
N TYR A 94 -4.53 14.80 -1.85
CA TYR A 94 -4.54 13.59 -2.68
C TYR A 94 -4.80 12.34 -1.84
N MET A 95 -4.09 12.17 -0.72
CA MET A 95 -4.26 11.00 0.14
C MET A 95 -5.68 10.89 0.70
N LEU A 96 -6.25 12.01 1.17
CA LEU A 96 -7.62 12.06 1.68
C LEU A 96 -8.65 11.82 0.58
N PHE A 97 -8.42 12.36 -0.62
CA PHE A 97 -9.28 12.10 -1.77
C PHE A 97 -9.32 10.60 -2.08
N VAL A 98 -8.17 9.94 -2.17
CA VAL A 98 -8.10 8.49 -2.38
C VAL A 98 -8.82 7.73 -1.27
N ALA A 99 -8.60 8.09 -0.01
CA ALA A 99 -9.26 7.45 1.13
C ALA A 99 -10.78 7.59 1.08
N ILE A 100 -11.29 8.79 0.76
CA ILE A 100 -12.73 9.07 0.68
C ILE A 100 -13.35 8.34 -0.51
N THR A 101 -12.73 8.40 -1.69
CA THR A 101 -13.27 7.78 -2.91
C THR A 101 -13.31 6.26 -2.77
N LEU A 102 -12.18 5.65 -2.39
CA LEU A 102 -12.08 4.19 -2.24
C LEU A 102 -12.93 3.70 -1.05
N GLY A 103 -12.89 4.44 0.06
CA GLY A 103 -13.67 4.11 1.26
C GLY A 103 -15.17 4.20 1.01
N SER A 104 -15.65 5.27 0.38
CA SER A 104 -17.07 5.42 0.05
C SER A 104 -17.53 4.34 -0.92
N PHE A 105 -16.71 4.00 -1.92
CA PHE A 105 -17.04 2.94 -2.88
C PHE A 105 -17.31 1.59 -2.17
N TRP A 106 -16.38 1.15 -1.31
CA TRP A 106 -16.53 -0.12 -0.58
C TRP A 106 -17.61 -0.08 0.51
N ILE A 107 -17.75 1.04 1.22
CA ILE A 107 -18.78 1.21 2.25
C ILE A 107 -20.18 1.24 1.62
N LEU A 108 -20.38 1.97 0.52
CA LEU A 108 -21.67 2.01 -0.18
C LEU A 108 -22.07 0.64 -0.72
N GLN A 109 -21.12 -0.12 -1.27
CA GLN A 109 -21.38 -1.50 -1.68
C GLN A 109 -21.83 -2.37 -0.49
N SER A 110 -21.18 -2.22 0.67
CA SER A 110 -21.52 -2.95 1.89
C SER A 110 -22.88 -2.53 2.46
N LEU A 111 -23.20 -1.23 2.43
CA LEU A 111 -24.50 -0.70 2.87
C LEU A 111 -25.62 -1.17 1.95
N ASN A 112 -25.40 -1.23 0.64
CA ASN A 112 -26.37 -1.79 -0.29
C ASN A 112 -26.71 -3.25 0.05
N PHE A 113 -25.71 -4.07 0.41
CA PHE A 113 -25.96 -5.43 0.89
C PHE A 113 -26.84 -5.44 2.14
N VAL A 114 -26.55 -4.58 3.13
CA VAL A 114 -27.34 -4.48 4.38
C VAL A 114 -28.78 -4.06 4.10
N LEU A 115 -29.01 -3.16 3.14
CA LEU A 115 -30.33 -2.61 2.83
C LEU A 115 -31.17 -3.52 1.91
N THR A 116 -30.54 -4.20 0.97
CA THR A 116 -31.24 -4.98 -0.07
C THR A 116 -31.20 -6.49 0.16
N GLY A 117 -30.30 -6.97 1.02
CA GLY A 117 -29.98 -8.39 1.17
C GLY A 117 -29.30 -9.01 -0.05
N GLN A 118 -29.04 -8.25 -1.11
CA GLN A 118 -28.42 -8.76 -2.33
C GLN A 118 -26.90 -8.77 -2.23
N VAL A 119 -26.33 -9.97 -2.29
CA VAL A 119 -24.89 -10.19 -2.28
C VAL A 119 -24.27 -9.47 -3.50
N PRO A 120 -23.25 -8.62 -3.31
CA PRO A 120 -22.56 -7.96 -4.42
C PRO A 120 -22.08 -8.97 -5.48
N GLU A 121 -22.25 -8.67 -6.77
CA GLU A 121 -21.86 -9.55 -7.89
C GLU A 121 -20.39 -9.98 -7.82
N ILE A 122 -19.52 -9.15 -7.24
CA ILE A 122 -18.08 -9.46 -7.06
C ILE A 122 -17.85 -10.69 -6.15
N ILE A 123 -18.78 -10.96 -5.23
CA ILE A 123 -18.74 -12.11 -4.32
C ILE A 123 -19.30 -13.35 -5.03
N ILE A 124 -20.35 -13.15 -5.83
CA ILE A 124 -21.01 -14.20 -6.63
C ILE A 124 -20.08 -14.71 -7.74
N THR A 125 -19.34 -13.82 -8.41
CA THR A 125 -18.44 -14.16 -9.53
C THR A 125 -17.17 -14.87 -9.10
N VAL A 126 -16.72 -14.67 -7.86
CA VAL A 126 -15.48 -15.27 -7.31
C VAL A 126 -15.79 -16.46 -6.40
N ASP A 127 -17.07 -16.82 -6.23
CA ASP A 127 -17.54 -17.85 -5.29
C ASP A 127 -16.93 -17.69 -3.88
N GLY A 128 -16.81 -16.44 -3.45
CA GLY A 128 -16.16 -16.06 -2.21
C GLY A 128 -17.15 -15.95 -1.06
N TYR A 129 -16.72 -16.22 0.17
CA TYR A 129 -17.54 -15.97 1.36
C TYR A 129 -17.61 -14.49 1.75
N THR A 130 -16.67 -13.66 1.26
CA THR A 130 -16.61 -12.22 1.54
C THR A 130 -15.85 -11.47 0.45
N ASN A 131 -15.97 -10.14 0.44
CA ASN A 131 -15.16 -9.29 -0.44
C ASN A 131 -13.83 -8.93 0.25
N ILE A 132 -12.83 -9.77 0.05
CA ILE A 132 -11.51 -9.65 0.69
C ILE A 132 -10.76 -8.42 0.20
N ILE A 133 -10.96 -8.02 -1.06
CA ILE A 133 -10.39 -6.80 -1.61
C ILE A 133 -10.91 -5.60 -0.83
N ALA A 134 -12.24 -5.51 -0.64
CA ALA A 134 -12.84 -4.44 0.16
C ALA A 134 -12.33 -4.44 1.61
N ALA A 135 -12.21 -5.62 2.22
CA ALA A 135 -11.70 -5.74 3.60
C ALA A 135 -10.26 -5.23 3.73
N LEU A 136 -9.37 -5.64 2.81
CA LEU A 136 -7.96 -5.21 2.81
C LEU A 136 -7.82 -3.72 2.44
N ASP A 137 -8.63 -3.24 1.50
CA ASP A 137 -8.61 -1.84 1.10
C ASP A 137 -9.07 -0.93 2.24
N LEU A 138 -10.19 -1.22 2.90
CA LEU A 138 -10.69 -0.42 4.02
C LEU A 138 -9.73 -0.43 5.22
N SER A 139 -9.22 -1.61 5.57
CA SER A 139 -8.36 -1.77 6.76
C SER A 139 -6.93 -1.27 6.54
N MET A 140 -6.31 -1.53 5.39
CA MET A 140 -4.88 -1.27 5.16
C MET A 140 -4.58 -0.12 4.20
N VAL A 141 -5.51 0.26 3.32
CA VAL A 141 -5.30 1.37 2.37
C VAL A 141 -5.99 2.62 2.89
N VAL A 142 -7.32 2.60 2.99
CA VAL A 142 -8.13 3.76 3.39
C VAL A 142 -7.71 4.29 4.76
N SER A 143 -7.57 3.40 5.75
CA SER A 143 -7.17 3.81 7.11
C SER A 143 -5.79 4.48 7.16
N VAL A 144 -4.81 3.94 6.43
CA VAL A 144 -3.45 4.49 6.38
C VAL A 144 -3.38 5.79 5.58
N PHE A 145 -4.12 5.88 4.46
CA PHE A 145 -4.22 7.10 3.67
C PHE A 145 -4.95 8.22 4.42
N ALA A 146 -6.02 7.89 5.14
CA ALA A 146 -6.76 8.84 5.96
C ALA A 146 -5.91 9.38 7.12
N LEU A 147 -5.38 8.49 7.96
CA LEU A 147 -4.55 8.89 9.10
C LEU A 147 -3.25 9.56 8.65
N GLY A 148 -2.56 8.99 7.66
CA GLY A 148 -1.35 9.56 7.09
C GLY A 148 -1.60 10.93 6.47
N GLY A 149 -2.70 11.10 5.74
CA GLY A 149 -3.09 12.39 5.15
C GLY A 149 -3.43 13.45 6.21
N ILE A 150 -4.20 13.09 7.24
CA ILE A 150 -4.53 14.02 8.35
C ILE A 150 -3.25 14.43 9.08
N TRP A 151 -2.41 13.48 9.46
CA TRP A 151 -1.18 13.77 10.19
C TRP A 151 -0.15 14.51 9.35
N LEU A 152 -0.08 14.24 8.03
CA LEU A 152 0.79 14.99 7.12
C LEU A 152 0.30 16.43 6.96
N TRP A 153 -1.02 16.65 6.90
CA TRP A 153 -1.61 17.99 6.88
C TRP A 153 -1.24 18.78 8.14
N GLN A 154 -1.27 18.11 9.29
CA GLN A 154 -0.87 18.67 10.59
C GLN A 154 0.65 18.76 10.76
N ARG A 155 1.45 18.32 9.77
CA ARG A 155 2.93 18.26 9.81
C ARG A 155 3.46 17.46 11.00
N LEU A 156 2.74 16.43 11.43
CA LEU A 156 3.21 15.52 12.47
C LEU A 156 4.28 14.57 11.91
N PRO A 157 5.25 14.14 12.73
CA PRO A 157 6.35 13.29 12.27
C PRO A 157 5.88 12.00 11.57
N TRP A 158 4.88 11.34 12.15
CA TRP A 158 4.28 10.12 11.58
C TRP A 158 3.56 10.38 10.26
N GLY A 159 3.06 11.59 10.02
CA GLY A 159 2.44 11.96 8.74
C GLY A 159 3.41 11.89 7.57
N TYR A 160 4.66 12.33 7.77
CA TYR A 160 5.70 12.24 6.74
C TYR A 160 6.09 10.78 6.43
N VAL A 161 6.26 9.97 7.48
CA VAL A 161 6.63 8.55 7.34
C VAL A 161 5.49 7.75 6.68
N LEU A 162 4.28 7.84 7.21
CA LEU A 162 3.12 7.15 6.64
C LEU A 162 2.80 7.67 5.23
N GLY A 163 2.91 8.97 5.00
CA GLY A 163 2.75 9.57 3.67
C GLY A 163 3.73 8.97 2.66
N ALA A 164 5.01 8.87 3.01
CA ALA A 164 6.00 8.26 2.12
C ALA A 164 5.71 6.78 1.86
N ILE A 165 5.52 5.98 2.92
CA ILE A 165 5.26 4.54 2.82
C ILE A 165 3.99 4.26 2.01
N ALA A 166 2.90 4.97 2.28
CA ALA A 166 1.61 4.79 1.63
C ALA A 166 1.65 5.16 0.15
N ASN A 167 2.32 6.26 -0.22
CA ASN A 167 2.44 6.66 -1.62
C ASN A 167 3.40 5.76 -2.41
N ILE A 168 4.48 5.25 -1.79
CA ILE A 168 5.36 4.26 -2.42
C ILE A 168 4.59 2.96 -2.70
N LYS A 169 3.84 2.45 -1.70
CA LYS A 169 2.93 1.31 -1.89
C LYS A 169 1.91 1.61 -2.98
N GLY A 170 1.24 2.75 -2.92
CA GLY A 170 0.19 3.17 -3.85
C GLY A 170 0.67 3.17 -5.30
N ALA A 171 1.83 3.77 -5.56
CA ALA A 171 2.44 3.80 -6.89
C ALA A 171 2.75 2.39 -7.39
N THR A 172 3.39 1.56 -6.55
CA THR A 172 3.75 0.18 -6.92
C THR A 172 2.51 -0.68 -7.19
N TYR A 173 1.50 -0.57 -6.32
CA TYR A 173 0.26 -1.34 -6.41
C TYR A 173 -0.55 -0.99 -7.66
N THR A 174 -0.76 0.30 -7.91
CA THR A 174 -1.55 0.77 -9.05
C THR A 174 -0.82 0.60 -10.39
N LEU A 175 0.53 0.67 -10.40
CA LEU A 175 1.32 0.25 -11.56
C LEU A 175 1.16 -1.24 -11.87
N ALA A 176 1.23 -2.10 -10.84
CA ALA A 176 1.02 -3.53 -11.01
C ALA A 176 -0.40 -3.83 -11.52
N LEU A 177 -1.42 -3.15 -11.00
CA LEU A 177 -2.79 -3.26 -11.49
C LEU A 177 -2.93 -2.79 -12.94
N THR A 178 -2.31 -1.65 -13.29
CA THR A 178 -2.33 -1.15 -14.68
C THR A 178 -1.73 -2.18 -15.63
N ALA A 179 -0.58 -2.76 -15.28
CA ALA A 179 0.07 -3.80 -16.08
C ALA A 179 -0.78 -5.07 -16.18
N ALA A 180 -1.42 -5.49 -15.07
CA ALA A 180 -2.32 -6.63 -15.05
C ALA A 180 -3.55 -6.41 -15.93
N THR A 181 -4.18 -5.23 -15.87
CA THR A 181 -5.34 -4.89 -16.71
C THR A 181 -4.98 -4.82 -18.19
N ILE A 182 -3.80 -4.28 -18.53
CA ILE A 182 -3.31 -4.28 -19.93
C ILE A 182 -3.10 -5.72 -20.41
N SER A 183 -2.46 -6.57 -19.59
CA SER A 183 -2.25 -7.99 -19.94
C SER A 183 -3.56 -8.76 -20.08
N ALA A 184 -4.53 -8.53 -19.19
CA ALA A 184 -5.87 -9.12 -19.27
C ALA A 184 -6.63 -8.65 -20.53
N ASN A 185 -6.50 -7.38 -20.90
CA ASN A 185 -7.09 -6.85 -22.13
C ASN A 185 -6.45 -7.46 -23.39
N GLN A 186 -5.13 -7.63 -23.40
CA GLN A 186 -4.44 -8.33 -24.50
C GLN A 186 -4.88 -9.81 -24.60
N ALA A 187 -5.26 -10.42 -23.48
CA ALA A 187 -5.83 -11.77 -23.45
C ALA A 187 -7.34 -11.82 -23.78
N GLY A 188 -7.99 -10.67 -24.05
CA GLY A 188 -9.40 -10.57 -24.41
C GLY A 188 -10.38 -10.66 -23.23
N VAL A 189 -9.90 -10.57 -21.99
CA VAL A 189 -10.70 -10.75 -20.75
C VAL A 189 -10.72 -9.47 -19.88
N GLY A 190 -9.97 -8.43 -20.27
CA GLY A 190 -9.80 -7.22 -19.46
C GLY A 190 -10.82 -6.11 -19.76
N ASP A 191 -11.26 -5.43 -18.70
CA ASP A 191 -12.04 -4.19 -18.81
C ASP A 191 -11.11 -2.97 -18.89
N THR A 192 -11.12 -2.29 -20.04
CA THR A 192 -10.28 -1.11 -20.28
C THR A 192 -10.76 0.15 -19.55
N MET A 193 -12.00 0.18 -19.06
CA MET A 193 -12.57 1.35 -18.38
C MET A 193 -11.84 1.70 -17.08
N LEU A 194 -11.17 0.72 -16.45
CA LEU A 194 -10.45 0.91 -15.20
C LEU A 194 -9.01 1.41 -15.40
N ILE A 195 -8.45 1.32 -16.61
CA ILE A 195 -7.06 1.73 -16.91
C ILE A 195 -6.81 3.21 -16.57
N PRO A 196 -7.68 4.17 -16.96
CA PRO A 196 -7.49 5.58 -16.63
C PRO A 196 -7.50 5.86 -15.12
N VAL A 197 -8.31 5.12 -14.36
CA VAL A 197 -8.39 5.25 -12.90
C VAL A 197 -7.08 4.78 -12.25
N TRP A 198 -6.58 3.61 -12.65
CA TRP A 198 -5.31 3.08 -12.15
C TRP A 198 -4.12 3.96 -12.54
N ALA A 199 -4.11 4.47 -13.77
CA ALA A 199 -3.08 5.39 -14.25
C ALA A 199 -3.08 6.70 -13.45
N PHE A 200 -4.25 7.29 -13.18
CA PHE A 200 -4.36 8.50 -12.38
C PHE A 200 -3.86 8.29 -10.94
N LEU A 201 -4.27 7.18 -10.31
CA LEU A 201 -3.80 6.85 -8.96
C LEU A 201 -2.30 6.58 -8.91
N SER A 202 -1.76 5.88 -9.91
CA SER A 202 -0.32 5.64 -10.07
C SER A 202 0.46 6.94 -10.18
N LEU A 203 0.06 7.84 -11.07
CA LEU A 203 0.70 9.14 -11.26
C LEU A 203 0.64 9.98 -9.99
N GLY A 204 -0.51 10.07 -9.32
CA GLY A 204 -0.66 10.83 -8.08
C GLY A 204 0.23 10.31 -6.95
N SER A 205 0.30 8.98 -6.78
CA SER A 205 1.15 8.33 -5.78
C SER A 205 2.63 8.48 -6.12
N LEU A 206 3.00 8.37 -7.40
CA LEU A 206 4.38 8.48 -7.86
C LEU A 206 4.88 9.93 -7.72
N ILE A 207 4.10 10.92 -8.12
CA ILE A 207 4.41 12.35 -7.92
C ILE A 207 4.54 12.66 -6.43
N SER A 208 3.60 12.18 -5.60
CA SER A 208 3.65 12.38 -4.14
C SER A 208 4.90 11.75 -3.52
N SER A 209 5.26 10.55 -3.94
CA SER A 209 6.49 9.87 -3.50
C SER A 209 7.75 10.65 -3.92
N LEU A 210 7.84 11.08 -5.18
CA LEU A 210 8.95 11.87 -5.69
C LEU A 210 9.08 13.22 -4.97
N LEU A 211 7.96 13.89 -4.70
CA LEU A 211 7.95 15.17 -3.97
C LEU A 211 8.38 14.98 -2.51
N LEU A 212 7.99 13.90 -1.84
CA LEU A 212 8.44 13.60 -0.48
C LEU A 212 9.93 13.27 -0.47
N LEU A 213 10.36 12.31 -1.29
CA LEU A 213 11.75 11.84 -1.31
C LEU A 213 12.72 12.92 -1.81
N GLY A 214 12.31 13.74 -2.79
CA GLY A 214 13.11 14.84 -3.35
C GLY A 214 13.24 16.05 -2.41
N ASN A 215 12.30 16.25 -1.48
CA ASN A 215 12.38 17.31 -0.48
C ASN A 215 13.04 16.89 0.84
N MET A 216 13.42 15.61 1.00
CA MET A 216 14.23 15.19 2.12
C MET A 216 15.68 15.61 1.86
N ASN A 217 16.41 16.20 2.79
CA ASN A 217 17.81 16.54 2.56
C ASN A 217 18.67 15.27 2.43
N PRO A 218 19.69 15.22 1.54
CA PRO A 218 20.59 14.07 1.45
C PRO A 218 21.31 13.89 2.78
N THR A 219 21.46 12.63 3.21
CA THR A 219 22.30 12.27 4.36
C THR A 219 23.73 12.68 4.04
N THR A 220 24.20 13.78 4.64
CA THR A 220 25.64 14.04 4.77
C THR A 220 26.18 12.99 5.73
N SER A 221 26.63 11.87 5.19
CA SER A 221 27.55 10.96 5.89
C SER A 221 28.94 11.56 5.89
#